data_AF-A0A645GSA0-F1
#
_entry.id   AF-A0A645GSA0-F1
#
_cell.length_a   1.000
_cell.length_b   1.000
_cell.length_c   1.000
_cell.angle_alpha   90.00
_cell.angle_beta   90.00
_cell.angle_gamma   90.00
#
_symmetry.space_group_name_H-M   'P 1'
#
loop_
_entity.id
_entity.type
_entity.pdbx_description
1 polymer ?
#
loop_
_entity_poly.entity_id
_entity_poly.type
_entity_poly.pdbx_seq_one_letter_code
_entity_poly.pdbx_strand_id
1 'polypeptide(L)'
;MEEMEDSEIVWIFPVAGEKYHKKECPYIKVAATQTILTKSVKKKYKPSSLCNSRNLKKGSLVFCFYNSGQSYHSPNCPTVDRYVIEIEKSDAIKQGYSPCLKCGGS
;
A
#
# COMPACT_ATOMS: atom_id res chain seq x y z
N MET A 1 5.54 29.94 18.82
CA MET A 1 4.86 28.73 19.32
C MET A 1 4.75 27.84 18.10
N GLU A 2 5.64 26.87 17.99
CA GLU A 2 5.66 25.96 16.84
C GLU A 2 4.51 24.99 17.04
N GLU A 3 3.46 25.16 16.23
CA GLU A 3 2.37 24.18 16.17
C GLU A 3 2.98 22.90 15.62
N MET A 4 3.23 21.94 16.51
CA MET A 4 3.39 20.54 16.14
C MET A 4 2.03 20.11 15.58
N GLU A 5 1.77 20.44 14.31
CA GLU A 5 0.71 19.79 13.56
C GLU A 5 1.02 18.30 13.63
N ASP A 6 0.18 17.56 14.36
CA ASP A 6 0.16 16.10 14.32
C ASP A 6 0.00 15.70 12.85
N SER A 7 1.12 15.41 12.17
CA SER A 7 1.15 14.88 10.81
C SER A 7 0.52 13.49 10.84
N GLU A 8 -0.82 13.47 10.80
CA GLU A 8 -1.61 12.25 10.83
C GLU A 8 -1.38 11.49 9.52
N ILE A 9 -0.72 10.33 9.62
CA ILE A 9 -0.49 9.45 8.48
C ILE A 9 -1.72 8.60 8.22
N VAL A 10 -2.21 8.64 6.99
CA VAL A 10 -3.35 7.84 6.50
C VAL A 10 -2.93 6.97 5.32
N TRP A 11 -3.78 6.01 4.98
CA TRP A 11 -3.57 5.08 3.87
C TRP A 11 -4.56 5.34 2.75
N ILE A 12 -4.09 5.38 1.51
CA ILE A 12 -4.91 5.58 0.32
C ILE A 12 -4.68 4.45 -0.70
N PHE A 13 -5.64 4.27 -1.61
CA PHE A 13 -5.48 3.45 -2.81
C PHE A 13 -5.25 4.37 -4.01
N PRO A 14 -4.00 4.66 -4.41
CA PRO A 14 -3.69 5.78 -5.29
C PRO A 14 -4.20 5.63 -6.74
N VAL A 15 -4.59 4.42 -7.15
CA VAL A 15 -5.13 4.13 -8.49
C VAL A 15 -6.61 3.79 -8.47
N ALA A 16 -7.05 3.03 -7.46
CA ALA A 16 -8.36 2.39 -7.46
C ALA A 16 -9.33 2.93 -6.38
N GLY A 17 -8.94 3.96 -5.62
CA GLY A 17 -9.77 4.50 -4.56
C GLY A 17 -9.72 6.02 -4.45
N GLU A 18 -10.80 6.57 -3.90
CA GLU A 18 -11.00 8.01 -3.71
C GLU A 18 -11.07 8.36 -2.21
N LYS A 19 -10.68 7.39 -1.35
CA LYS A 19 -10.82 7.49 0.10
C LYS A 19 -9.51 7.28 0.83
N TYR A 20 -9.32 8.02 1.92
CA TYR A 20 -8.26 7.78 2.88
C TYR A 20 -8.78 6.97 4.08
N HIS A 21 -7.90 6.17 4.65
CA HIS A 21 -8.19 5.12 5.62
C HIS A 21 -7.18 5.15 6.76
N LYS A 22 -7.57 4.63 7.93
CA LYS A 22 -6.63 4.29 8.99
C LYS A 22 -5.99 2.93 8.77
N LYS A 23 -4.85 2.70 9.40
CA LYS A 23 -4.07 1.45 9.31
C LYS A 23 -4.90 0.20 9.62
N GLU A 24 -5.80 0.29 10.59
CA GLU A 24 -6.61 -0.82 11.07
C GLU A 24 -7.85 -1.10 10.19
N CYS A 25 -8.09 -0.27 9.17
CA CYS A 25 -9.22 -0.44 8.28
C CYS A 25 -9.16 -1.83 7.62
N PRO A 26 -10.26 -2.62 7.62
CA PRO A 26 -10.26 -3.96 7.02
C PRO A 26 -9.80 -3.99 5.56
N TYR A 27 -10.06 -2.92 4.80
CA TYR A 27 -9.60 -2.79 3.42
C TYR A 27 -8.08 -2.65 3.33
N ILE A 28 -7.46 -1.89 4.24
CA ILE A 28 -6.01 -1.71 4.32
C ILE A 28 -5.34 -2.99 4.79
N LYS A 29 -5.91 -3.67 5.78
CA LYS A 29 -5.34 -4.91 6.34
C LYS A 29 -5.12 -6.01 5.31
N VAL A 30 -5.92 -6.08 4.25
CA VAL A 30 -5.81 -7.11 3.21
C VAL A 30 -5.19 -6.60 1.91
N ALA A 31 -4.89 -5.30 1.81
CA ALA A 31 -4.36 -4.69 0.62
C ALA A 31 -2.87 -5.01 0.40
N ALA A 32 -2.44 -4.91 -0.86
CA ALA A 32 -1.03 -5.00 -1.20
C ALA A 32 -0.31 -3.70 -0.82
N THR A 33 0.86 -3.76 -0.22
CA THR A 33 1.68 -2.58 0.03
C THR A 33 2.80 -2.49 -1.00
N GLN A 34 3.02 -1.29 -1.52
CA GLN A 34 4.14 -1.00 -2.41
C GLN A 34 5.46 -1.01 -1.64
N THR A 35 6.47 -1.72 -2.12
CA THR A 35 7.80 -1.75 -1.50
C THR A 35 8.90 -2.02 -2.53
N ILE A 36 10.16 -1.91 -2.10
CA ILE A 36 11.32 -2.24 -2.93
C ILE A 36 11.72 -3.71 -2.71
N LEU A 37 12.02 -4.40 -3.79
CA LEU A 37 12.48 -5.79 -3.75
C LEU A 37 13.88 -5.89 -3.18
N THR A 38 13.96 -6.09 -1.87
CA THR A 38 15.22 -6.29 -1.14
C THR A 38 15.56 -7.78 -1.00
N LYS A 39 16.78 -8.07 -0.53
CA LYS A 39 17.17 -9.45 -0.15
C LYS A 39 16.24 -10.01 0.94
N SER A 40 15.82 -9.16 1.90
CA SER A 40 14.91 -9.54 2.98
C SER A 40 13.53 -9.93 2.46
N VAL A 41 12.99 -9.17 1.51
CA VAL A 41 11.72 -9.50 0.84
C VAL A 41 11.84 -10.84 0.10
N LYS A 42 12.90 -11.06 -0.70
CA LYS A 42 13.12 -12.34 -1.40
C LYS A 42 13.31 -13.54 -0.46
N LYS A 43 13.81 -13.32 0.76
CA LYS A 43 13.98 -14.37 1.77
C LYS A 43 12.66 -14.71 2.48
N LYS A 44 11.81 -13.71 2.72
CA LYS A 44 10.56 -13.85 3.48
C LYS A 44 9.35 -14.21 2.60
N TYR A 45 9.34 -13.77 1.34
CA TYR A 45 8.21 -13.93 0.42
C TYR A 45 8.65 -14.60 -0.88
N LYS A 46 7.78 -15.44 -1.44
CA LYS A 46 7.99 -16.10 -2.73
C LYS A 46 7.51 -15.20 -3.88
N PRO A 47 8.11 -15.26 -5.09
CA PRO A 47 7.52 -14.61 -6.25
C PRO A 47 6.15 -15.24 -6.55
N SER A 48 5.15 -14.42 -6.82
CA SER A 48 3.87 -14.87 -7.36
C SER A 48 4.08 -15.61 -8.68
N SER A 49 3.38 -16.73 -8.86
CA SER A 49 3.37 -17.50 -10.12
C SER A 49 2.46 -16.89 -11.19
N LEU A 50 1.55 -15.99 -10.79
CA LEU A 50 0.55 -15.36 -11.67
C LEU A 50 1.08 -14.12 -12.40
N CYS A 51 2.22 -13.60 -11.96
CA CYS A 51 2.87 -12.48 -12.60
C CYS A 51 4.38 -12.73 -12.63
N ASN A 52 5.07 -12.24 -13.66
CA ASN A 52 6.51 -12.45 -13.89
C ASN A 52 7.45 -11.85 -12.83
N SER A 53 6.98 -11.71 -11.59
CA SER A 53 7.69 -11.25 -10.39
C SER A 53 9.01 -11.98 -10.13
N ARG A 54 9.14 -13.26 -10.52
CA ARG A 54 10.40 -14.04 -10.41
C ARG A 54 11.57 -13.38 -11.16
N ASN A 55 11.29 -12.71 -12.27
CA ASN A 55 12.31 -12.08 -13.13
C ASN A 55 12.70 -10.67 -12.66
N LEU A 56 12.09 -10.17 -11.59
CA LEU A 56 12.41 -8.84 -11.07
C LEU A 56 13.78 -8.81 -10.39
N LYS A 57 14.54 -7.77 -10.72
CA LYS A 57 15.84 -7.48 -10.15
C LYS A 57 15.69 -6.90 -8.75
N LYS A 58 16.72 -7.07 -7.92
CA LYS A 58 16.76 -6.38 -6.63
C LYS A 58 16.75 -4.87 -6.88
N GLY A 59 16.01 -4.13 -6.07
CA GLY A 59 15.77 -2.71 -6.30
C GLY A 59 14.54 -2.40 -7.15
N SER A 60 13.92 -3.39 -7.80
CA SER A 60 12.64 -3.20 -8.49
C SER A 60 11.50 -2.97 -7.48
N LEU A 61 10.52 -2.16 -7.88
CA LEU A 61 9.28 -1.96 -7.14
C LEU A 61 8.40 -3.22 -7.22
N VAL A 62 7.90 -3.66 -6.08
CA VAL A 62 7.05 -4.85 -5.92
C VAL A 62 5.91 -4.58 -4.96
N PHE A 63 4.89 -5.43 -5.03
CA PHE A 63 3.71 -5.36 -4.18
C PHE A 63 3.63 -6.60 -3.30
N CYS A 64 3.49 -6.40 -1.99
CA CYS A 64 3.47 -7.47 -1.00
C CYS A 64 2.17 -7.44 -0.20
N PHE A 65 1.54 -8.61 -0.03
CA PHE A 65 0.36 -8.79 0.81
C PHE A 65 0.77 -9.23 2.22
N TYR A 66 1.24 -8.30 3.06
CA TYR A 66 1.87 -8.62 4.34
C TYR A 66 1.02 -9.47 5.30
N ASN A 67 -0.31 -9.40 5.20
CA ASN A 67 -1.24 -10.09 6.11
C ASN A 67 -2.04 -11.22 5.47
N SER A 68 -2.10 -11.30 4.13
CA SER A 68 -2.95 -12.24 3.40
C SER A 68 -2.19 -13.13 2.41
N GLY A 69 -0.89 -12.88 2.20
CA GLY A 69 -0.09 -13.64 1.25
C GLY A 69 1.38 -13.77 1.65
N GLN A 70 1.97 -14.91 1.31
CA GLN A 70 3.43 -15.10 1.42
C GLN A 70 4.14 -14.79 0.09
N SER A 71 3.51 -13.99 -0.77
CA SER A 71 3.95 -13.74 -2.14
C SER A 71 4.20 -12.25 -2.40
N TYR A 72 5.21 -11.96 -3.24
CA TYR A 72 5.40 -10.64 -3.82
C TYR A 72 5.04 -10.64 -5.31
N HIS A 73 4.49 -9.53 -5.79
CA HIS A 73 3.92 -9.36 -7.11
C HIS A 73 4.65 -8.26 -7.88
N SER A 74 4.66 -8.36 -9.20
CA SER A 74 5.12 -7.27 -10.07
C SER A 74 4.09 -6.15 -10.15
N PRO A 75 4.48 -4.92 -10.53
CA PRO A 75 3.54 -3.82 -10.75
C PRO A 75 2.46 -4.10 -11.78
N ASN A 76 2.77 -4.89 -12.80
CA ASN A 76 1.83 -5.24 -13.86
C ASN A 76 0.97 -6.47 -13.52
N CYS A 77 0.85 -6.84 -12.24
CA CYS A 77 0.05 -7.99 -11.86
C CYS A 77 -1.42 -7.57 -11.73
N PRO A 78 -2.38 -8.22 -12.42
CA PRO A 78 -3.79 -7.84 -12.35
C PRO A 78 -4.40 -8.01 -10.95
N THR A 79 -3.71 -8.71 -10.03
CA THR A 79 -4.18 -8.89 -8.65
C THR A 79 -3.77 -7.75 -7.71
N VAL A 80 -2.92 -6.81 -8.16
CA VAL A 80 -2.42 -5.69 -7.32
C VAL A 80 -2.96 -4.33 -7.71
N ASP A 81 -4.09 -4.28 -8.45
CA ASP A 81 -4.80 -3.05 -8.78
C ASP A 81 -5.20 -2.22 -7.55
N ARG A 82 -5.35 -2.87 -6.39
CA ARG A 82 -5.69 -2.25 -5.11
C ARG A 82 -4.52 -2.28 -4.14
N TYR A 83 -3.43 -1.63 -4.51
CA TYR A 83 -2.34 -1.39 -3.57
C TYR A 83 -2.59 -0.15 -2.71
N VAL A 84 -1.94 -0.11 -1.56
CA VAL A 84 -1.99 1.00 -0.61
C VAL A 84 -0.63 1.63 -0.42
N ILE A 85 -0.66 2.94 -0.20
CA ILE A 85 0.49 3.74 0.23
C ILE A 85 0.11 4.56 1.45
N GLU A 86 1.10 4.90 2.25
CA GLU A 86 0.99 5.86 3.34
C GLU A 86 1.20 7.29 2.80
N ILE A 87 0.44 8.24 3.31
CA ILE A 87 0.49 9.65 2.93
C ILE A 87 0.06 10.52 4.12
N GLU A 88 0.53 11.75 4.19
CA GLU A 88 -0.01 12.73 5.13
C GLU A 88 -1.49 13.02 4.82
N LYS A 89 -2.33 13.07 5.86
CA LYS A 89 -3.76 13.35 5.71
C LYS A 89 -4.05 14.67 5.02
N SER A 90 -3.27 15.70 5.33
CA SER A 90 -3.37 17.02 4.70
C SER A 90 -3.17 16.90 3.18
N ASP A 91 -2.18 16.13 2.73
CA ASP A 91 -1.92 15.90 1.32
C ASP A 91 -2.95 14.99 0.65
N ALA A 92 -3.49 13.99 1.36
CA ALA A 92 -4.63 13.21 0.88
C ALA A 92 -5.84 14.12 0.60
N ILE A 93 -6.17 15.04 1.51
CA ILE A 93 -7.27 15.99 1.32
C ILE A 93 -6.98 16.94 0.15
N LYS A 94 -5.77 17.49 0.05
CA LYS A 94 -5.36 18.35 -1.09
C LYS A 94 -5.47 17.62 -2.44
N GLN A 95 -5.21 16.33 -2.46
CA GLN A 95 -5.35 15.48 -3.65
C GLN A 95 -6.81 15.06 -3.93
N GLY A 96 -7.77 15.47 -3.10
CA GLY A 96 -9.20 15.23 -3.29
C GLY A 96 -9.73 13.95 -2.66
N TYR A 97 -8.95 13.27 -1.82
CA TYR A 97 -9.42 12.08 -1.12
C TYR A 97 -10.42 12.45 -0.02
N SER A 98 -11.44 11.61 0.13
CA SER A 98 -12.48 11.74 1.16
C SER A 98 -12.29 10.71 2.28
N PRO A 99 -12.81 10.93 3.50
CA PRO A 99 -12.70 9.93 4.56
C PRO A 99 -13.45 8.65 4.21
N CYS A 100 -12.84 7.50 4.52
CA CYS A 100 -13.52 6.22 4.39
C CYS A 100 -14.74 6.13 5.32
N LEU A 101 -15.93 5.98 4.75
CA LEU A 101 -17.20 5.82 5.48
C LEU A 101 -17.20 4.67 6.50
N LYS A 102 -16.38 3.63 6.28
CA LYS A 102 -16.33 2.46 7.17
C LYS A 102 -15.42 2.67 8.38
N CYS A 103 -14.33 3.42 8.23
CA CYS A 103 -13.33 3.57 9.29
C CYS A 103 -13.17 5.01 9.82
N GLY A 104 -13.85 5.98 9.21
CA GLY A 104 -13.79 7.41 9.56
C GLY A 104 -12.64 8.18 8.91
N GLY A 105 -11.62 7.48 8.41
CA GLY A 105 -10.43 8.12 7.81
C GLY A 105 -9.48 8.77 8.82
N SER A 106 -9.63 8.47 10.10
CA SER A 106 -8.88 9.05 11.22
C SER A 106 -8.25 7.99 12.10
#